data_AF-A0A938VNI4-F1
#
_entry.id   AF-A0A938VNI4-F1
#
_cell.length_a   1.000
_cell.length_b   1.000
_cell.length_c   1.000
_cell.angle_alpha   90.00
_cell.angle_beta   90.00
_cell.angle_gamma   90.00
#
_symmetry.space_group_name_H-M   'P 1'
#
loop_
_entity.id
_entity.type
_entity.pdbx_description
1 polymer ?
#
loop_
_entity_poly.entity_id
_entity_poly.type
_entity_poly.pdbx_seq_one_letter_code
_entity_poly.pdbx_strand_id
1 'polypeptide(L)'
;MLRKPLGLVLVAAGGAAAGVLAARTPAPAAMAGALALIGVALALTRPGVALYAIGGLALTVPYAVVPARAGVQPPILDIIIILTLAATVAWAVRTRQPLGPSWLIALVAAGVLLPLAAGLNAWAAAREVEAAQRAVKLAIAAALPLAGTFWMRPDSAVRHVPALVAWIATAQAIAALVLHVAGAEGIQALTAIGPAGYPVEEVARYLPDQTTPRATGLLVDPNVLGVTLAACVPFVFAWMSGPRWCR
;
A
#
# COMPACT_ATOMS: atom_id res chain seq x y z
N MET A 1 -16.00 -15.10 -22.08
CA MET A 1 -16.46 -15.83 -20.87
C MET A 1 -15.37 -16.65 -20.14
N LEU A 2 -14.12 -16.77 -20.64
CA LEU A 2 -13.02 -17.54 -20.02
C LEU A 2 -12.28 -16.89 -18.82
N ARG A 3 -12.83 -15.84 -18.18
CA ARG A 3 -12.10 -15.06 -17.14
C ARG A 3 -12.22 -15.60 -15.71
N LYS A 4 -13.28 -16.34 -15.40
CA LYS A 4 -13.50 -16.90 -14.07
C LYS A 4 -12.46 -17.98 -13.67
N PRO A 5 -12.06 -18.93 -14.53
CA PRO A 5 -11.15 -19.99 -14.11
C PRO A 5 -9.73 -19.48 -13.83
N LEU A 6 -9.20 -18.55 -14.63
CA LEU A 6 -7.83 -18.04 -14.43
C LEU A 6 -7.69 -17.26 -13.12
N GLY A 7 -8.68 -16.42 -12.79
CA GLY A 7 -8.68 -15.69 -11.52
C GLY A 7 -8.77 -16.63 -10.32
N LEU A 8 -9.60 -17.67 -10.43
CA LEU A 8 -9.76 -18.67 -9.37
C LEU A 8 -8.50 -19.53 -9.20
N VAL A 9 -7.83 -19.88 -10.29
CA VAL A 9 -6.54 -20.59 -10.29
C VAL A 9 -5.45 -19.73 -9.67
N LEU A 10 -5.37 -18.43 -9.99
CA LEU A 10 -4.39 -17.52 -9.40
C LEU A 10 -4.65 -17.27 -7.91
N VAL A 11 -5.92 -17.13 -7.50
CA VAL A 11 -6.30 -17.02 -6.09
C VAL A 11 -6.00 -18.32 -5.34
N ALA A 12 -6.30 -19.48 -5.93
CA ALA A 12 -6.04 -20.79 -5.32
C ALA A 12 -4.53 -21.09 -5.23
N ALA A 13 -3.77 -20.82 -6.29
CA ALA A 13 -2.32 -20.95 -6.30
C ALA A 13 -1.66 -19.97 -5.33
N GLY A 14 -2.16 -18.73 -5.28
CA GLY A 14 -1.75 -17.74 -4.29
C GLY A 14 -2.08 -18.18 -2.87
N GLY A 15 -3.29 -18.66 -2.60
CA GLY A 15 -3.69 -19.19 -1.29
C GLY A 15 -2.85 -20.40 -0.86
N ALA A 16 -2.56 -21.32 -1.79
CA ALA A 16 -1.68 -22.47 -1.52
C ALA A 16 -0.24 -22.05 -1.25
N ALA A 17 0.31 -21.12 -2.05
CA ALA A 17 1.64 -20.56 -1.82
C ALA A 17 1.72 -19.80 -0.48
N ALA A 18 0.68 -19.03 -0.14
CA ALA A 18 0.55 -18.35 1.15
C ALA A 18 0.52 -19.36 2.30
N GLY A 19 -0.25 -20.45 2.17
CA GLY A 19 -0.34 -21.51 3.17
C GLY A 19 0.98 -22.25 3.38
N VAL A 20 1.70 -22.56 2.29
CA VAL A 20 3.03 -23.19 2.36
C VAL A 20 4.06 -22.25 2.97
N LEU A 21 4.03 -20.96 2.64
CA LEU A 21 4.87 -19.94 3.26
C LEU A 21 4.53 -19.78 4.75
N ALA A 22 3.24 -19.80 5.10
CA ALA A 22 2.77 -19.70 6.47
C ALA A 22 3.24 -20.85 7.36
N ALA A 23 3.28 -22.06 6.81
CA ALA A 23 3.78 -23.23 7.54
C ALA A 23 5.30 -23.19 7.82
N ARG A 24 6.06 -22.32 7.13
CA ARG A 24 7.53 -22.27 7.19
C ARG A 24 8.09 -20.95 7.71
N THR A 25 7.23 -19.98 7.99
CA THR A 25 7.65 -18.64 8.40
C THR A 25 6.93 -18.23 9.69
N PRO A 26 7.51 -17.32 10.49
CA PRO A 26 6.81 -16.74 11.63
C PRO A 26 5.46 -16.15 11.19
N ALA A 27 4.44 -16.26 12.05
CA ALA A 27 3.08 -15.80 11.75
C ALA A 27 2.99 -14.38 11.13
N PRO A 28 3.82 -13.39 11.54
CA PRO A 28 3.82 -12.06 10.90
C PRO A 28 4.29 -12.07 9.43
N ALA A 29 5.33 -12.84 9.10
CA ALA A 29 5.81 -12.97 7.72
C ALA A 29 4.79 -13.74 6.85
N ALA A 30 4.16 -14.76 7.42
CA ALA A 30 3.06 -15.47 6.80
C ALA A 30 1.90 -14.53 6.43
N MET A 31 1.51 -13.66 7.37
CA MET A 31 0.46 -12.67 7.18
C MET A 31 0.82 -11.66 6.10
N ALA A 32 2.05 -11.13 6.10
CA ALA A 32 2.54 -10.22 5.06
C ALA A 32 2.52 -10.89 3.67
N GLY A 33 2.95 -12.14 3.57
CA GLY A 33 2.87 -12.93 2.33
C GLY A 33 1.43 -13.13 1.85
N ALA A 34 0.51 -13.46 2.77
CA ALA A 34 -0.91 -13.61 2.44
C ALA A 34 -1.53 -12.30 1.94
N LEU A 35 -1.24 -11.17 2.61
CA LEU A 35 -1.70 -9.84 2.19
C LEU A 35 -1.16 -9.47 0.80
N ALA A 36 0.12 -9.75 0.54
CA ALA A 36 0.73 -9.54 -0.77
C ALA A 36 0.00 -10.34 -1.86
N LEU A 37 -0.29 -11.62 -1.61
CA LEU A 37 -0.95 -12.50 -2.58
C LEU A 37 -2.40 -12.09 -2.84
N ILE A 38 -3.14 -11.68 -1.80
CA ILE A 38 -4.48 -11.10 -1.94
C ILE A 38 -4.40 -9.82 -2.77
N GLY A 39 -3.46 -8.93 -2.47
CA GLY A 39 -3.26 -7.68 -3.21
C GLY A 39 -2.95 -7.92 -4.70
N VAL A 40 -2.05 -8.86 -5.00
CA VAL A 40 -1.72 -9.30 -6.37
C VAL A 40 -2.96 -9.86 -7.07
N ALA A 41 -3.71 -10.75 -6.42
CA ALA A 41 -4.91 -11.33 -6.99
C ALA A 41 -5.97 -10.26 -7.29
N LEU A 42 -6.17 -9.30 -6.39
CA LEU A 42 -7.06 -8.16 -6.60
C LEU A 42 -6.57 -7.28 -7.76
N ALA A 43 -5.28 -6.95 -7.81
CA ALA A 43 -4.69 -6.14 -8.88
C ALA A 43 -4.95 -6.75 -10.26
N LEU A 44 -4.81 -8.08 -10.39
CA LEU A 44 -4.97 -8.78 -11.66
C LEU A 44 -6.43 -9.03 -12.04
N THR A 45 -7.32 -9.25 -11.06
CA THR A 45 -8.72 -9.64 -11.33
C THR A 45 -9.70 -8.48 -11.27
N ARG A 46 -9.46 -7.53 -10.36
CA ARG A 46 -10.32 -6.38 -10.07
C ARG A 46 -9.46 -5.16 -9.68
N PRO A 47 -8.70 -4.58 -10.63
CA PRO A 47 -7.80 -3.44 -10.37
C PRO A 47 -8.49 -2.25 -9.68
N GLY A 48 -9.76 -1.97 -9.97
CA GLY A 48 -10.52 -0.95 -9.22
C GLY A 48 -10.68 -1.27 -7.72
N VAL A 49 -10.84 -2.55 -7.36
CA VAL A 49 -10.86 -2.99 -5.96
C VAL A 49 -9.45 -2.95 -5.35
N ALA A 50 -8.43 -3.24 -6.16
CA ALA A 50 -7.04 -3.20 -5.73
C ALA A 50 -6.60 -1.80 -5.27
N LEU A 51 -7.19 -0.72 -5.81
CA LEU A 51 -6.96 0.64 -5.32
C LEU A 51 -7.34 0.81 -3.84
N TYR A 52 -8.42 0.17 -3.39
CA TYR A 52 -8.78 0.17 -1.96
C TYR A 52 -7.79 -0.64 -1.14
N ALA A 53 -7.30 -1.77 -1.67
CA ALA A 53 -6.29 -2.57 -1.00
C ALA A 53 -4.95 -1.82 -0.89
N ILE A 54 -4.58 -1.07 -1.92
CA ILE A 54 -3.41 -0.17 -1.92
C ILE A 54 -3.60 0.91 -0.85
N GLY A 55 -4.74 1.60 -0.82
CA GLY A 55 -5.04 2.60 0.22
C GLY A 55 -5.01 1.98 1.62
N GLY A 56 -5.63 0.80 1.77
CA GLY A 56 -5.59 -0.01 2.98
C GLY A 56 -4.17 -0.28 3.46
N LEU A 57 -3.35 -0.89 2.61
CA LEU A 57 -1.97 -1.25 2.92
C LEU A 57 -1.07 -0.03 3.13
N ALA A 58 -1.22 1.02 2.33
CA ALA A 58 -0.46 2.26 2.51
C ALA A 58 -0.77 2.91 3.86
N LEU A 59 -2.02 2.83 4.29
CA LEU A 59 -2.43 3.32 5.60
C LEU A 59 -2.02 2.35 6.70
N THR A 60 -2.12 1.03 6.53
CA THR A 60 -1.91 0.06 7.63
C THR A 60 -0.48 -0.45 7.77
N VAL A 61 0.17 -0.81 6.68
CA VAL A 61 1.51 -1.44 6.71
C VAL A 61 2.34 -0.95 5.51
N PRO A 62 2.66 0.35 5.43
CA PRO A 62 3.34 0.92 4.26
C PRO A 62 4.74 0.34 4.03
N TYR A 63 5.37 -0.20 5.07
CA TYR A 63 6.72 -0.76 5.03
C TYR A 63 6.73 -2.29 4.92
N ALA A 64 5.59 -2.94 4.70
CA ALA A 64 5.56 -4.39 4.51
C ALA A 64 6.40 -4.76 3.28
N VAL A 65 7.41 -5.59 3.46
CA VAL A 65 8.25 -6.08 2.35
C VAL A 65 7.98 -7.55 2.08
N VAL A 66 8.24 -7.98 0.85
CA VAL A 66 8.19 -9.41 0.53
C VAL A 66 9.31 -10.12 1.28
N PRO A 67 9.03 -11.18 2.07
CA PRO A 67 10.03 -11.91 2.84
C PRO A 67 10.89 -12.84 1.94
N ALA A 68 11.43 -12.31 0.85
CA ALA A 68 12.31 -13.01 -0.08
C ALA A 68 13.74 -12.44 0.05
N ARG A 69 14.70 -13.29 0.43
CA ARG A 69 16.13 -12.92 0.55
C ARG A 69 16.87 -13.00 -0.79
N ALA A 70 16.34 -12.34 -1.82
CA ALA A 70 16.93 -12.33 -3.17
C ALA A 70 17.84 -11.11 -3.44
N GLY A 71 18.41 -10.50 -2.39
CA GLY A 71 19.25 -9.30 -2.50
C GLY A 71 18.48 -7.98 -2.62
N VAL A 72 17.19 -8.01 -2.96
CA VAL A 72 16.28 -6.85 -2.96
C VAL A 72 15.00 -7.21 -2.21
N GLN A 73 14.56 -6.35 -1.31
CA GLN A 73 13.30 -6.49 -0.58
C GLN A 73 12.30 -5.43 -1.08
N PRO A 74 11.59 -5.68 -2.19
CA PRO A 74 10.61 -4.74 -2.69
C PRO A 74 9.46 -4.61 -1.68
N PRO A 75 8.98 -3.39 -1.41
CA PRO A 75 7.75 -3.18 -0.67
C PRO A 75 6.59 -3.91 -1.36
N ILE A 76 5.77 -4.60 -0.58
CA ILE A 76 4.54 -5.26 -1.05
C ILE A 76 3.63 -4.25 -1.73
N LEU A 77 3.58 -3.03 -1.18
CA LEU A 77 2.81 -1.92 -1.73
C LEU A 77 3.23 -1.59 -3.17
N ASP A 78 4.54 -1.48 -3.43
CA ASP A 78 5.07 -1.14 -4.76
C ASP A 78 4.66 -2.20 -5.79
N ILE A 79 4.73 -3.49 -5.42
CA ILE A 79 4.33 -4.61 -6.30
C ILE A 79 2.85 -4.50 -6.65
N ILE A 80 1.99 -4.29 -5.67
CA ILE A 80 0.54 -4.21 -5.88
C ILE A 80 0.21 -2.98 -6.74
N ILE A 81 0.86 -1.84 -6.52
CA ILE A 81 0.67 -0.65 -7.35
C ILE A 81 1.10 -0.92 -8.79
N ILE A 82 2.29 -1.46 -9.03
CA ILE A 82 2.79 -1.76 -10.39
C ILE A 82 1.82 -2.68 -11.12
N LEU A 83 1.39 -3.77 -10.47
CA LEU A 83 0.45 -4.71 -11.08
C LEU A 83 -0.92 -4.08 -11.35
N THR A 84 -1.40 -3.22 -10.44
CA THR A 84 -2.67 -2.51 -10.61
C THR A 84 -2.58 -1.53 -11.78
N LEU A 85 -1.46 -0.79 -11.90
CA LEU A 85 -1.19 0.10 -13.03
C LEU A 85 -1.15 -0.67 -14.35
N ALA A 86 -0.38 -1.77 -14.40
CA ALA A 86 -0.26 -2.61 -15.58
C ALA A 86 -1.62 -3.20 -16.00
N ALA A 87 -2.39 -3.73 -15.03
CA ALA A 87 -3.73 -4.25 -15.27
C ALA A 87 -4.69 -3.16 -15.76
N THR A 88 -4.57 -1.94 -15.23
CA THR A 88 -5.35 -0.78 -15.66
C THR A 88 -5.08 -0.41 -17.11
N VAL A 89 -3.80 -0.27 -17.48
CA VAL A 89 -3.39 0.02 -18.87
C VAL A 89 -3.86 -1.08 -19.81
N ALA A 90 -3.62 -2.35 -19.46
CA ALA A 90 -4.05 -3.49 -20.26
C ALA A 90 -5.57 -3.52 -20.46
N TRP A 91 -6.34 -3.21 -19.41
CA TRP A 91 -7.79 -3.12 -19.50
C TRP A 91 -8.22 -1.97 -20.40
N ALA A 92 -7.68 -0.76 -20.21
CA ALA A 92 -7.98 0.41 -21.01
C ALA A 92 -7.73 0.20 -22.50
N VAL A 93 -6.57 -0.38 -22.85
CA VAL A 93 -6.22 -0.75 -24.23
C VAL A 93 -7.21 -1.76 -24.79
N ARG A 94 -7.52 -2.82 -24.02
CA ARG A 94 -8.44 -3.89 -24.45
C ARG A 94 -9.87 -3.38 -24.67
N THR A 95 -10.36 -2.49 -23.81
CA THR A 95 -11.71 -1.93 -23.91
C THR A 95 -11.78 -0.67 -24.77
N ARG A 96 -10.65 -0.23 -25.34
CA ARG A 96 -10.52 1.03 -26.08
C ARG A 96 -11.08 2.24 -25.32
N GLN A 97 -10.94 2.21 -23.98
CA GLN A 97 -11.36 3.33 -23.15
C GLN A 97 -10.16 4.23 -22.88
N PRO A 98 -10.34 5.57 -22.91
CA PRO A 98 -9.26 6.48 -22.57
C PRO A 98 -8.86 6.29 -21.11
N LEU A 99 -7.56 6.31 -20.81
CA LEU A 99 -7.04 6.22 -19.43
C LEU A 99 -7.46 7.42 -18.57
N GLY A 100 -7.59 8.58 -19.21
CA GLY A 100 -7.96 9.85 -18.59
C GLY A 100 -7.93 10.95 -19.65
N PRO A 101 -8.12 12.21 -19.25
CA PRO A 101 -7.95 13.33 -20.16
C PRO A 101 -6.49 13.45 -20.62
N SER A 102 -6.28 13.92 -21.85
CA SER A 102 -4.94 14.00 -22.48
C SER A 102 -3.93 14.81 -21.68
N TRP A 103 -4.36 15.91 -21.05
CA TRP A 103 -3.49 16.73 -20.20
C TRP A 103 -2.96 15.96 -18.98
N LEU A 104 -3.77 15.08 -18.38
CA LEU A 104 -3.36 14.26 -17.23
C LEU A 104 -2.37 13.18 -17.68
N ILE A 105 -2.63 12.56 -18.84
CA ILE A 105 -1.71 11.59 -19.43
C ILE A 105 -0.34 12.24 -19.69
N ALA A 106 -0.32 13.45 -20.24
CA ALA A 106 0.92 14.19 -20.47
C ALA A 106 1.66 14.52 -19.17
N LEU A 107 0.93 15.00 -18.15
CA LEU A 107 1.50 15.29 -16.84
C LEU A 107 2.08 14.04 -16.17
N VAL A 108 1.35 12.92 -16.22
CA VAL A 108 1.82 11.65 -15.68
C VAL A 108 3.00 11.10 -16.47
N ALA A 109 2.99 11.22 -17.80
CA ALA A 109 4.14 10.83 -18.61
C ALA A 109 5.39 11.63 -18.22
N ALA A 110 5.28 12.95 -18.05
CA ALA A 110 6.39 13.77 -17.56
C ALA A 110 6.83 13.36 -16.15
N GLY A 111 5.88 13.16 -15.23
CA GLY A 111 6.14 12.74 -13.85
C GLY A 111 6.74 11.34 -13.73
N VAL A 112 6.55 10.47 -14.72
CA VAL A 112 7.18 9.14 -14.80
C VAL A 112 8.56 9.23 -15.46
N LEU A 113 8.65 9.90 -16.61
CA LEU A 113 9.87 9.93 -17.41
C LEU A 113 10.99 10.74 -16.75
N LEU A 114 10.68 11.86 -16.10
CA LEU A 114 11.69 12.72 -15.48
C LEU A 114 12.43 12.02 -14.32
N PRO A 115 11.76 11.41 -13.32
CA PRO A 115 12.47 10.66 -12.29
C PRO A 115 13.26 9.49 -12.87
N LEU A 116 12.71 8.74 -13.82
CA LEU A 116 13.42 7.62 -14.43
C LEU A 116 14.68 8.09 -15.17
N ALA A 117 14.61 9.18 -15.93
CA ALA A 117 15.78 9.75 -16.60
C ALA A 117 16.83 10.21 -15.58
N ALA A 118 16.42 10.89 -14.50
CA ALA A 118 17.32 11.31 -13.43
C ALA A 118 17.98 10.11 -12.71
N GLY A 119 17.21 9.07 -12.41
CA GLY A 119 17.70 7.84 -11.78
C GLY A 119 18.65 7.05 -12.68
N LEU A 120 18.35 6.96 -13.98
CA LEU A 120 19.24 6.34 -14.97
C LEU A 120 20.55 7.13 -15.11
N ASN A 121 20.48 8.47 -15.09
CA ASN A 121 21.67 9.31 -15.13
C ASN A 121 22.54 9.13 -13.88
N ALA A 122 21.95 9.13 -12.68
CA ALA A 122 22.66 8.87 -11.43
C ALA A 122 23.30 7.47 -11.42
N TRP A 123 22.59 6.46 -11.92
CA TRP A 123 23.12 5.11 -12.08
C TRP A 123 24.29 5.05 -13.06
N ALA A 124 24.18 5.72 -14.21
CA ALA A 124 25.22 5.72 -15.23
C ALA A 124 26.48 6.48 -14.79
N ALA A 125 26.31 7.60 -14.08
CA ALA A 125 27.41 8.45 -13.65
C ALA A 125 28.16 7.90 -12.44
N ALA A 126 27.44 7.41 -11.42
CA ALA A 126 28.02 7.11 -10.10
C ALA A 126 27.60 5.75 -9.53
N ARG A 127 26.83 4.94 -10.27
CA ARG A 127 26.29 3.64 -9.79
C ARG A 127 25.48 3.78 -8.48
N GLU A 128 24.82 4.92 -8.30
CA GLU A 128 24.00 5.19 -7.12
C GLU A 128 22.70 4.37 -7.14
N VAL A 129 22.72 3.18 -6.53
CA VAL A 129 21.56 2.27 -6.44
C VAL A 129 20.35 2.97 -5.80
N GLU A 130 20.60 3.75 -4.74
CA GLU A 130 19.54 4.42 -3.98
C GLU A 130 18.81 5.48 -4.82
N ALA A 131 19.54 6.25 -5.62
CA ALA A 131 18.96 7.25 -6.50
C ALA A 131 18.05 6.61 -7.56
N ALA A 132 18.50 5.49 -8.15
CA ALA A 132 17.70 4.73 -9.09
C ALA A 132 16.42 4.15 -8.44
N GLN A 133 16.52 3.62 -7.21
CA GLN A 133 15.36 3.11 -6.49
C GLN A 133 14.35 4.22 -6.14
N ARG A 134 14.83 5.38 -5.67
CA ARG A 134 13.96 6.55 -5.40
C ARG A 134 13.26 7.03 -6.68
N ALA A 135 13.98 7.07 -7.80
CA ALA A 135 13.41 7.41 -9.10
C ALA A 135 12.27 6.47 -9.50
N VAL A 136 12.45 5.15 -9.34
CA VAL A 136 11.40 4.16 -9.62
C VAL A 136 10.19 4.39 -8.72
N LYS A 137 10.38 4.62 -7.42
CA LYS A 137 9.28 4.90 -6.48
C LYS A 137 8.50 6.16 -6.86
N LEU A 138 9.20 7.23 -7.23
CA LEU A 138 8.58 8.47 -7.70
C LEU A 138 7.79 8.26 -9.00
N ALA A 139 8.33 7.49 -9.93
CA ALA A 139 7.65 7.16 -11.18
C ALA A 139 6.36 6.36 -10.93
N ILE A 140 6.40 5.35 -10.05
CA ILE A 140 5.23 4.58 -9.63
C ILE A 140 4.17 5.50 -8.99
N ALA A 141 4.59 6.38 -8.08
CA ALA A 141 3.70 7.33 -7.43
C ALA A 141 3.07 8.31 -8.43
N ALA A 142 3.84 8.82 -9.40
CA ALA A 142 3.36 9.71 -10.44
C ALA A 142 2.31 9.05 -11.37
N ALA A 143 2.34 7.73 -11.52
CA ALA A 143 1.40 6.99 -12.37
C ALA A 143 0.04 6.69 -11.71
N LEU A 144 -0.04 6.67 -10.37
CA LEU A 144 -1.26 6.38 -9.61
C LEU A 144 -2.48 7.23 -9.98
N PRO A 145 -2.37 8.56 -10.22
CA PRO A 145 -3.50 9.39 -10.62
C PRO A 145 -4.25 8.85 -11.85
N LEU A 146 -3.55 8.28 -12.85
CA LEU A 146 -4.22 7.69 -14.02
C LEU A 146 -5.11 6.51 -13.61
N ALA A 147 -4.62 5.59 -12.79
CA ALA A 147 -5.43 4.48 -12.31
C ALA A 147 -6.61 4.96 -11.46
N GLY A 148 -6.39 5.97 -10.61
CA GLY A 148 -7.46 6.65 -9.89
C GLY A 148 -8.54 7.15 -10.84
N THR A 149 -8.20 8.03 -11.79
CA THR A 149 -9.19 8.59 -12.74
C THR A 149 -9.88 7.55 -13.60
N PHE A 150 -9.21 6.45 -13.92
CA PHE A 150 -9.77 5.38 -14.72
C PHE A 150 -10.84 4.58 -13.99
N TRP A 151 -10.57 4.20 -12.73
CA TRP A 151 -11.45 3.35 -11.92
C TRP A 151 -12.43 4.12 -11.06
N MET A 152 -12.16 5.39 -10.75
CA MET A 152 -13.01 6.28 -9.95
C MET A 152 -14.07 7.03 -10.78
N ARG A 153 -14.38 6.54 -11.99
CA ARG A 153 -15.51 7.05 -12.79
C ARG A 153 -16.83 6.90 -12.00
N PRO A 154 -17.86 7.73 -12.29
CA PRO A 154 -18.84 8.22 -11.30
C PRO A 154 -19.73 7.20 -10.56
N ASP A 155 -19.66 5.91 -10.88
CA ASP A 155 -20.60 4.94 -10.34
C ASP A 155 -20.04 4.27 -9.07
N SER A 156 -20.47 4.79 -7.91
CA SER A 156 -20.38 4.20 -6.56
C SER A 156 -19.02 4.09 -5.86
N ALA A 157 -17.91 3.88 -6.56
CA ALA A 157 -16.62 3.54 -5.95
C ALA A 157 -16.07 4.64 -5.00
N VAL A 158 -16.14 5.90 -5.42
CA VAL A 158 -15.63 7.04 -4.62
C VAL A 158 -16.41 7.20 -3.31
N ARG A 159 -17.69 6.79 -3.27
CA ARG A 159 -18.55 6.94 -2.08
C ARG A 159 -18.05 6.13 -0.87
N HIS A 160 -17.25 5.09 -1.10
CA HIS A 160 -16.76 4.21 -0.04
C HIS A 160 -15.35 4.55 0.42
N VAL A 161 -14.62 5.42 -0.30
CA VAL A 161 -13.26 5.84 0.09
C VAL A 161 -13.26 6.51 1.47
N PRO A 162 -14.17 7.47 1.78
CA PRO A 162 -14.19 8.07 3.11
C PRO A 162 -14.46 7.06 4.23
N ALA A 163 -15.41 6.14 4.01
CA ALA A 163 -15.74 5.11 4.99
C ALA A 163 -14.56 4.15 5.21
N LEU A 164 -13.89 3.73 4.13
CA LEU A 164 -12.69 2.89 4.22
C LEU A 164 -11.58 3.57 5.02
N VAL A 165 -11.31 4.84 4.71
CA VAL A 165 -10.30 5.66 5.40
C VAL A 165 -10.63 5.78 6.89
N ALA A 166 -11.90 6.04 7.24
CA ALA A 166 -12.37 6.11 8.63
C ALA A 166 -12.26 4.76 9.38
N TRP A 167 -12.60 3.65 8.73
CA TRP A 167 -12.45 2.31 9.30
C TRP A 167 -10.99 1.96 9.56
N ILE A 168 -10.10 2.27 8.62
CA ILE A 168 -8.67 2.06 8.79
C ILE A 168 -8.14 2.90 9.94
N ALA A 169 -8.44 4.20 9.97
CA ALA A 169 -8.08 5.10 11.06
C ALA A 169 -8.54 4.59 12.44
N THR A 170 -9.76 4.05 12.50
CA THR A 170 -10.31 3.47 13.73
C THR A 170 -9.54 2.19 14.13
N ALA A 171 -9.27 1.29 13.18
CA ALA A 171 -8.48 0.10 13.43
C ALA A 171 -7.06 0.44 13.89
N GLN A 172 -6.45 1.47 13.30
CA GLN A 172 -5.15 2.01 13.72
C GLN A 172 -5.17 2.53 15.16
N ALA A 173 -6.18 3.32 15.53
CA ALA A 173 -6.33 3.84 16.88
C ALA A 173 -6.53 2.73 17.92
N ILE A 174 -7.33 1.70 17.60
CA ILE A 174 -7.53 0.52 18.45
C ILE A 174 -6.20 -0.23 18.61
N ALA A 175 -5.47 -0.48 17.52
CA ALA A 175 -4.19 -1.17 17.57
C ALA A 175 -3.16 -0.41 18.43
N ALA A 176 -3.09 0.92 18.29
CA ALA A 176 -2.24 1.77 19.11
C ALA A 176 -2.61 1.69 20.60
N LEU A 177 -3.91 1.71 20.93
CA LEU A 177 -4.38 1.56 22.30
C LEU A 177 -4.03 0.19 22.89
N VAL A 178 -4.24 -0.89 22.14
CA VAL A 178 -3.88 -2.26 22.57
C VAL A 178 -2.39 -2.35 22.85
N LEU A 179 -1.54 -1.83 21.96
CA LEU A 179 -0.09 -1.83 22.14
C LEU A 179 0.35 -0.97 23.33
N HIS A 180 -0.30 0.17 23.56
CA HIS A 180 -0.05 1.00 24.73
C HIS A 180 -0.37 0.25 26.04
N VAL A 181 -1.51 -0.43 26.10
CA VAL A 181 -1.92 -1.22 27.28
C VAL A 181 -1.03 -2.45 27.47
N ALA A 182 -0.57 -3.10 26.40
CA ALA A 182 0.28 -4.28 26.46
C ALA A 182 1.72 -4.01 26.94
N GLY A 183 2.19 -2.76 26.92
CA GLY A 183 3.51 -2.38 27.40
C GLY A 183 4.64 -3.18 26.74
N ALA A 184 5.41 -3.92 27.55
CA ALA A 184 6.56 -4.70 27.08
C ALA A 184 6.18 -5.85 26.11
N GLU A 185 5.02 -6.48 26.30
CA GLU A 185 4.54 -7.52 25.38
C GLU A 185 4.19 -6.92 24.00
N GLY A 186 3.71 -5.68 23.97
CA GLY A 186 3.46 -4.94 22.74
C GLY A 186 4.74 -4.70 21.94
N ILE A 187 5.87 -4.40 22.61
CA ILE A 187 7.17 -4.24 21.95
C ILE A 187 7.65 -5.57 21.37
N GLN A 188 7.55 -6.67 22.14
CA GLN A 188 7.93 -8.00 21.64
C GLN A 188 7.09 -8.42 20.43
N ALA A 189 5.78 -8.12 20.45
CA ALA A 189 4.90 -8.37 19.32
C ALA A 189 5.31 -7.57 18.08
N LEU A 190 5.71 -6.31 18.23
CA LEU A 190 6.23 -5.48 17.13
C LEU A 190 7.56 -6.00 16.59
N THR A 191 8.51 -6.36 17.47
CA THR A 191 9.80 -6.94 17.06
C THR A 191 9.62 -8.26 16.29
N ALA A 192 8.61 -9.06 16.64
CA ALA A 192 8.27 -10.28 15.92
C ALA A 192 7.84 -10.05 14.46
N ILE A 193 7.45 -8.82 14.10
CA ILE A 193 7.11 -8.41 12.72
C ILE A 193 8.38 -8.10 11.91
N GLY A 194 9.57 -8.08 12.53
CA GLY A 194 10.86 -7.85 11.87
C GLY A 194 11.06 -8.58 10.53
N PRO A 195 10.78 -9.89 10.44
CA PRO A 195 10.88 -10.65 9.19
C PRO A 195 9.99 -10.15 8.04
N ALA A 196 8.96 -9.36 8.33
CA ALA A 196 8.08 -8.72 7.35
C ALA A 196 8.51 -7.29 6.96
N GLY A 197 9.71 -6.86 7.37
CA GLY A 197 10.29 -5.55 7.06
C GLY A 197 10.17 -4.52 8.17
N TYR A 198 9.72 -4.93 9.36
CA TYR A 198 9.65 -4.05 10.51
C TYR A 198 11.04 -3.73 11.07
N PRO A 199 11.32 -2.51 11.55
CA PRO A 199 12.55 -2.23 12.30
C PRO A 199 12.64 -3.18 13.50
N VAL A 200 13.76 -3.88 13.65
CA VAL A 200 14.02 -4.77 14.81
C VAL A 200 14.86 -4.10 15.89
N GLU A 201 15.59 -3.06 15.52
CA GLU A 201 16.38 -2.20 16.39
C GLU A 201 15.70 -0.83 16.51
N GLU A 202 15.84 -0.17 17.66
CA GLU A 202 15.17 1.11 17.97
C GLU A 202 13.63 1.07 17.74
N VAL A 203 12.98 -0.08 18.00
CA VAL A 203 11.52 -0.21 17.92
C VAL A 203 10.81 0.80 18.80
N ALA A 204 11.40 1.10 19.97
CA ALA A 204 10.95 2.14 20.87
C ALA A 204 12.14 3.04 21.23
N ARG A 205 12.15 4.29 20.75
CA ARG A 205 13.24 5.24 20.98
C ARG A 205 12.82 6.37 21.91
N TYR A 206 13.69 6.72 22.85
CA TYR A 206 13.56 7.95 23.63
C TYR A 206 13.94 9.14 22.75
N LEU A 207 13.03 10.11 22.61
CA LEU A 207 13.42 11.44 22.13
C LEU A 207 14.15 12.19 23.24
N PRO A 208 15.05 13.14 22.90
CA PRO A 208 15.85 13.88 23.87
C PRO A 208 15.03 14.55 25.00
N ASP A 209 13.74 14.78 24.76
CA ASP A 209 12.86 15.55 25.64
C ASP A 209 11.76 14.70 26.30
N GLN A 210 11.83 13.36 26.22
CA GLN A 210 10.74 12.49 26.66
C GLN A 210 11.18 11.40 27.63
N THR A 211 10.34 11.18 28.66
CA THR A 211 10.52 10.14 29.69
C THR A 211 9.88 8.80 29.31
N THR A 212 9.15 8.74 28.18
CA THR A 212 8.52 7.52 27.67
C THR A 212 9.06 7.19 26.28
N PRO A 213 9.34 5.91 25.98
CA PRO A 213 9.87 5.51 24.69
C PRO A 213 8.77 5.54 23.62
N ARG A 214 9.09 6.04 22.41
CA ARG A 214 8.16 6.11 21.27
C ARG A 214 8.36 4.97 20.30
N ALA A 215 7.28 4.30 19.91
CA ALA A 215 7.34 3.28 18.88
C ALA A 215 7.64 3.87 17.49
N THR A 216 8.59 3.28 16.76
CA THR A 216 9.04 3.71 15.43
C THR A 216 8.79 2.59 14.41
N GLY A 217 8.17 2.92 13.26
CA GLY A 217 8.12 2.05 12.08
C GLY A 217 6.81 1.32 11.77
N LEU A 218 5.78 1.37 12.64
CA LEU A 218 4.41 0.91 12.33
C LEU A 218 3.44 2.08 12.53
N LEU A 219 2.17 1.85 12.23
CA LEU A 219 0.97 2.65 12.59
C LEU A 219 0.94 3.32 13.97
N VAL A 220 1.81 2.91 14.88
CA VAL A 220 1.91 3.38 16.25
C VAL A 220 2.89 4.53 16.38
N ASP A 221 3.62 4.86 15.31
CA ASP A 221 4.36 6.11 15.22
C ASP A 221 3.36 7.26 15.39
N PRO A 222 3.44 8.03 16.49
CA PRO A 222 2.48 9.09 16.79
C PRO A 222 2.36 10.13 15.68
N ASN A 223 3.42 10.32 14.89
CA ASN A 223 3.42 11.26 13.77
C ASN A 223 2.62 10.72 12.58
N VAL A 224 2.82 9.45 12.24
CA VAL A 224 2.08 8.80 11.13
C VAL A 224 0.62 8.61 11.52
N LEU A 225 0.35 8.19 12.76
CA LEU A 225 -1.01 8.07 13.29
C LEU A 225 -1.71 9.43 13.35
N GLY A 226 -1.05 10.45 13.92
CA GLY A 226 -1.59 11.80 14.04
C GLY A 226 -1.91 12.44 12.68
N VAL A 227 -0.98 12.33 11.72
CA VAL A 227 -1.19 12.81 10.34
C VAL A 227 -2.30 12.02 9.66
N THR A 228 -2.35 10.69 9.82
CA THR A 228 -3.41 9.87 9.22
C THR A 228 -4.77 10.24 9.80
N LEU A 229 -4.91 10.32 11.13
CA LEU A 229 -6.15 10.71 11.79
C LEU A 229 -6.58 12.13 11.39
N ALA A 230 -5.66 13.09 11.36
CA ALA A 230 -5.94 14.46 10.92
C ALA A 230 -6.37 14.50 9.45
N ALA A 231 -5.69 13.75 8.57
CA ALA A 231 -6.05 13.63 7.17
C ALA A 231 -7.39 12.91 6.96
N CYS A 232 -7.84 12.08 7.89
CA CYS A 232 -9.15 11.41 7.87
C CYS A 232 -10.32 12.35 8.20
N VAL A 233 -10.08 13.42 8.97
CA VAL A 233 -11.14 14.34 9.46
C VAL A 233 -12.00 14.90 8.31
N PRO A 234 -11.42 15.44 7.21
CA PRO A 234 -12.21 15.91 6.08
C PRO A 234 -13.08 14.82 5.43
N PHE A 235 -12.60 13.57 5.39
CA PHE A 235 -13.33 12.44 4.82
C PHE A 235 -14.52 12.05 5.70
N VAL A 236 -14.34 12.04 7.03
CA VAL A 236 -15.44 11.78 7.97
C VAL A 236 -16.50 12.88 7.86
N PHE A 237 -16.10 14.16 7.80
CA PHE A 237 -17.04 15.26 7.58
C PHE A 237 -17.76 15.16 6.23
N ALA A 238 -17.05 14.86 5.15
CA ALA A 238 -17.65 14.64 3.83
C ALA A 238 -18.64 13.45 3.84
N TRP A 239 -18.34 12.39 4.58
CA TRP A 239 -19.23 11.24 4.73
C TRP A 239 -20.49 11.57 5.54
N MET A 240 -20.36 12.32 6.63
CA MET A 240 -21.49 12.76 7.47
C MET A 240 -22.36 13.83 6.80
N SER A 241 -21.75 14.72 6.01
CA SER A 241 -22.43 15.82 5.31
C SER A 241 -22.97 15.43 3.93
N GLY A 242 -22.62 14.24 3.43
CA GLY A 242 -23.07 13.74 2.13
C GLY A 242 -24.60 13.76 2.00
N PRO A 243 -25.14 14.13 0.83
CA PRO A 243 -26.58 14.27 0.63
C PRO A 243 -27.32 12.99 1.01
N ARG A 244 -28.31 13.11 1.93
CA ARG A 244 -29.17 12.02 2.45
C ARG A 244 -30.05 11.33 1.38
N TRP A 245 -29.84 11.61 0.10
CA TRP A 245 -30.73 11.28 -1.01
C TRP A 245 -30.64 9.82 -1.49
N CYS A 246 -29.92 8.94 -0.77
CA CYS A 246 -29.88 7.51 -1.06
C CYS A 246 -29.96 6.66 0.23
N ARG A 247 -30.80 7.06 1.19
CA ARG A 247 -31.37 6.12 2.16
C ARG A 247 -32.76 5.74 1.73
#